data_AF-A0A945U1E7-F1
#
_entry.id   AF-A0A945U1E7-F1
#
_cell.length_a   1.000
_cell.length_b   1.000
_cell.length_c   1.000
_cell.angle_alpha   90.00
_cell.angle_beta   90.00
_cell.angle_gamma   90.00
#
_symmetry.space_group_name_H-M   'P 1'
#
loop_
_entity.id
_entity.type
_entity.pdbx_description
1 polymer ?
#
loop_
_entity_poly.entity_id
_entity_poly.type
_entity_poly.pdbx_seq_one_letter_code
_entity_poly.pdbx_strand_id
1 'polypeptide(L)'
;MVAVAIAGPTGEWVLDGDEATILADTDRILADLTPGVIVTWNGANFDLPFLADRARGHGLSLGLELVHDANMAGRHKPLPGHSGPYRARWHRHGHLDAYQLYRADVGAILGLPCGLKPLSRYVGLPVVEVDRERIHEMSVEEQRAYVASDARLTRALAQRRPTALAAVDQLADSIG
;
A
#
# COMPACT_ATOMS: atom_id res chain seq x y z
N MET A 1 17.23 -4.46 -4.56
CA MET A 1 16.53 -5.50 -3.78
C MET A 1 15.07 -5.09 -3.64
N VAL A 2 14.13 -6.01 -3.82
CA VAL A 2 12.68 -5.78 -3.63
C VAL A 2 12.31 -6.24 -2.22
N ALA A 3 11.45 -5.49 -1.54
CA ALA A 3 10.97 -5.84 -0.21
C ALA A 3 9.50 -5.41 -0.01
N VAL A 4 8.76 -6.19 0.77
CA VAL A 4 7.38 -5.90 1.18
C VAL A 4 7.31 -5.90 2.70
N ALA A 5 6.62 -4.92 3.27
CA ALA A 5 6.37 -4.85 4.71
C ALA A 5 4.86 -4.81 5.00
N ILE A 6 4.44 -5.60 5.97
CA ILE A 6 3.06 -5.66 6.48
C ILE A 6 3.10 -5.33 7.96
N ALA A 7 2.36 -4.30 8.38
CA ALA A 7 2.20 -3.95 9.79
C ALA A 7 0.75 -4.20 10.20
N GLY A 8 0.53 -5.18 11.09
CA GLY A 8 -0.79 -5.59 11.59
C GLY A 8 -0.95 -5.37 13.10
N PRO A 9 -2.14 -5.63 13.65
CA PRO A 9 -2.37 -5.59 15.10
C PRO A 9 -1.67 -6.72 15.86
N THR A 10 -1.41 -7.85 15.20
CA THR A 10 -0.88 -9.08 15.82
C THR A 10 0.57 -9.38 15.42
N GLY A 11 1.16 -8.60 14.51
CA GLY A 11 2.49 -8.87 14.00
C GLY A 11 2.96 -7.85 12.96
N GLU A 12 4.24 -7.93 12.65
CA GLU A 12 4.90 -7.21 11.58
C GLU A 12 5.74 -8.19 10.78
N TRP A 13 5.67 -8.10 9.46
CA TRP A 13 6.40 -8.96 8.54
C TRP A 13 7.20 -8.08 7.59
N VAL A 14 8.47 -8.43 7.40
CA VAL A 14 9.33 -7.83 6.38
C VAL A 14 9.88 -8.97 5.53
N LEU A 15 9.47 -8.98 4.28
CA LEU A 15 9.80 -9.98 3.27
C LEU A 15 10.80 -9.37 2.29
N ASP A 16 11.94 -10.02 2.11
CA ASP A 16 12.98 -9.68 1.15
C ASP A 16 13.60 -10.97 0.57
N GLY A 17 14.43 -10.85 -0.47
CA GLY A 17 15.00 -11.98 -1.21
C GLY A 17 14.43 -12.15 -2.61
N ASP A 18 14.16 -13.41 -2.98
CA ASP A 18 13.59 -13.76 -4.29
C ASP A 18 12.17 -13.21 -4.44
N GLU A 19 11.89 -12.53 -5.57
CA GLU A 19 10.65 -11.79 -5.73
C GLU A 19 9.42 -12.70 -5.83
N ALA A 20 9.51 -13.84 -6.51
CA ALA A 20 8.39 -14.77 -6.61
C ALA A 20 8.04 -15.32 -5.22
N THR A 21 9.06 -15.61 -4.41
CA THR A 21 8.90 -16.02 -3.01
C THR A 21 8.25 -14.92 -2.17
N ILE A 22 8.72 -13.68 -2.27
CA ILE A 22 8.13 -12.53 -1.56
C ILE A 22 6.65 -12.37 -1.90
N LEU A 23 6.29 -12.46 -3.17
CA LEU A 23 4.91 -12.32 -3.64
C LEU A 23 4.02 -13.45 -3.09
N ALA A 24 4.48 -14.70 -3.19
CA ALA A 24 3.76 -15.86 -2.67
C ALA A 24 3.58 -15.81 -1.15
N ASP A 25 4.62 -15.41 -0.41
CA ASP A 25 4.54 -15.27 1.05
C ASP A 25 3.66 -14.10 1.48
N THR A 26 3.69 -12.98 0.74
CA THR A 26 2.77 -11.85 0.96
C THR A 26 1.32 -12.32 0.83
N ASP A 27 0.99 -13.02 -0.25
CA ASP A 27 -0.35 -13.56 -0.52
C ASP A 27 -0.79 -14.51 0.61
N ARG A 28 0.06 -15.48 0.96
CA ARG A 28 -0.22 -16.44 2.02
C ARG A 28 -0.44 -15.77 3.38
N ILE A 29 0.41 -14.82 3.76
CA ILE A 29 0.26 -14.09 5.02
C ILE A 29 -1.09 -13.37 5.04
N LEU A 30 -1.47 -12.69 3.95
CA LEU A 30 -2.76 -12.01 3.87
C LEU A 30 -3.92 -13.02 3.92
N ALA A 31 -3.84 -14.16 3.24
CA ALA A 31 -4.89 -15.19 3.30
C ALA A 31 -5.15 -15.72 4.72
N ASP A 32 -4.07 -15.91 5.50
CA ASP A 32 -4.10 -16.47 6.86
C ASP A 32 -4.58 -15.47 7.92
N LEU A 33 -4.51 -14.17 7.65
CA LEU A 33 -4.95 -13.14 8.59
C LEU A 33 -6.48 -13.11 8.73
N THR A 34 -6.94 -12.72 9.92
CA THR A 34 -8.36 -12.44 10.16
C THR A 34 -8.85 -11.36 9.17
N PRO A 35 -10.02 -11.54 8.53
CA PRO A 35 -10.59 -10.56 7.61
C PRO A 35 -10.58 -9.13 8.19
N GLY A 36 -10.31 -8.15 7.33
CA GLY A 36 -10.10 -6.77 7.75
C GLY A 36 -9.88 -5.82 6.58
N VAL A 37 -9.07 -4.78 6.80
CA VAL A 37 -8.75 -3.78 5.77
C VAL A 37 -7.24 -3.72 5.57
N ILE A 38 -6.81 -3.85 4.32
CA ILE A 38 -5.43 -3.55 3.90
C ILE A 38 -5.36 -2.07 3.57
N VAL A 39 -4.40 -1.39 4.17
CA VAL A 39 -4.17 0.04 3.98
C VAL A 39 -2.87 0.26 3.23
N THR A 40 -2.91 1.07 2.18
CA THR A 40 -1.73 1.49 1.41
C THR A 40 -1.57 3.01 1.41
N TRP A 41 -0.43 3.50 0.91
CA TRP A 41 -0.20 4.92 0.65
C TRP A 41 0.08 5.14 -0.84
N ASN A 42 -0.97 5.48 -1.61
CA ASN A 42 -0.98 5.55 -3.07
C ASN A 42 -0.89 4.17 -3.76
N GLY A 43 -1.39 3.12 -3.07
CA GLY A 43 -1.35 1.76 -3.59
C GLY A 43 -2.35 1.50 -4.71
N ALA A 44 -3.46 2.24 -4.77
CA ALA A 44 -4.42 2.12 -5.86
C ALA A 44 -3.80 2.44 -7.23
N ASN A 45 -2.87 3.39 -7.27
CA ASN A 45 -2.23 3.86 -8.50
C ASN A 45 -0.84 3.24 -8.74
N PHE A 46 -0.26 2.55 -7.76
CA PHE A 46 1.11 2.03 -7.86
C PHE A 46 1.24 0.62 -7.27
N ASP A 47 1.24 0.48 -5.93
CA ASP A 47 1.62 -0.77 -5.27
C ASP A 47 0.82 -1.97 -5.77
N LEU A 48 -0.50 -1.86 -5.82
CA LEU A 48 -1.38 -2.99 -6.18
C LEU A 48 -1.29 -3.41 -7.66
N PRO A 49 -1.44 -2.49 -8.65
CA PRO A 49 -1.24 -2.88 -10.05
C PRO A 49 0.19 -3.36 -10.32
N PHE A 50 1.20 -2.79 -9.65
CA PHE A 50 2.58 -3.26 -9.77
C PHE A 50 2.72 -4.70 -9.27
N LEU A 51 2.23 -5.03 -8.06
CA LEU A 51 2.29 -6.38 -7.51
C LEU A 51 1.54 -7.39 -8.40
N ALA A 52 0.37 -7.02 -8.94
CA ALA A 52 -0.39 -7.87 -9.84
C ALA A 52 0.38 -8.19 -11.14
N ASP A 53 1.05 -7.20 -11.73
CA ASP A 53 1.86 -7.41 -12.93
C ASP A 53 3.11 -8.24 -12.66
N ARG A 54 3.80 -8.00 -11.54
CA ARG A 54 4.97 -8.80 -11.13
C ARG A 54 4.57 -10.26 -10.88
N ALA A 55 3.46 -10.50 -10.18
CA ALA A 55 2.94 -11.85 -9.95
C ALA A 55 2.60 -12.57 -11.26
N ARG A 56 1.91 -11.88 -12.19
CA ARG A 56 1.63 -12.43 -13.53
C ARG A 56 2.92 -12.79 -14.27
N GLY A 57 3.95 -11.95 -14.19
CA GLY A 57 5.26 -12.20 -14.78
C GLY A 57 5.95 -13.47 -14.25
N HIS A 58 5.67 -13.84 -13.00
CA HIS A 58 6.16 -15.07 -12.37
C HIS A 58 5.20 -16.26 -12.48
N GLY A 59 4.05 -16.11 -13.17
CA GLY A 59 3.03 -17.15 -13.26
C GLY A 59 2.29 -17.41 -11.93
N LEU A 60 2.32 -16.46 -11.00
CA LEU A 60 1.63 -16.55 -9.71
C LEU A 60 0.20 -16.01 -9.83
N SER A 61 -0.74 -16.73 -9.21
CA SER A 61 -2.10 -16.25 -9.01
C SER A 61 -2.25 -15.78 -7.56
N LEU A 62 -2.39 -14.47 -7.38
CA LEU A 62 -2.68 -13.86 -6.08
C LEU A 62 -4.19 -13.83 -5.82
N GLY A 63 -4.60 -13.74 -4.56
CA GLY A 63 -5.96 -13.40 -4.17
C GLY A 63 -6.33 -11.91 -4.36
N LEU A 64 -5.53 -11.16 -5.12
CA LEU A 64 -5.70 -9.73 -5.38
C LEU A 64 -6.66 -9.49 -6.55
N GLU A 65 -7.79 -8.87 -6.25
CA GLU A 65 -8.78 -8.41 -7.23
C GLU A 65 -8.62 -6.90 -7.46
N LEU A 66 -8.56 -6.48 -8.73
CA LEU A 66 -8.42 -5.09 -9.14
C LEU A 66 -9.54 -4.68 -10.10
N VAL A 67 -10.20 -3.56 -9.80
CA VAL A 67 -11.21 -2.95 -10.66
C VAL A 67 -10.79 -1.51 -10.95
N HIS A 68 -10.53 -1.20 -12.22
CA HIS A 68 -10.14 0.16 -12.63
C HIS A 68 -11.27 1.14 -12.30
N ASP A 69 -10.93 2.27 -11.68
CA ASP A 69 -11.88 3.35 -11.39
C ASP A 69 -11.43 4.65 -12.06
N ALA A 70 -12.09 5.00 -13.16
CA ALA A 70 -11.82 6.21 -13.93
C ALA A 70 -12.12 7.52 -13.17
N ASN A 71 -12.91 7.45 -12.09
CA ASN A 71 -13.25 8.61 -11.28
C ASN A 71 -12.25 8.83 -10.13
N MET A 72 -11.37 7.86 -9.88
CA MET A 72 -10.34 7.99 -8.86
C MET A 72 -9.14 8.75 -9.42
N ALA A 73 -8.70 9.79 -8.71
CA ALA A 73 -7.60 10.63 -9.16
C ALA A 73 -6.23 9.97 -8.87
N GLY A 74 -5.42 9.77 -9.91
CA GLY A 74 -4.02 9.35 -9.74
C GLY A 74 -3.13 10.45 -9.14
N ARG A 75 -2.06 10.06 -8.44
CA ARG A 75 -0.97 10.97 -8.07
C ARG A 75 0.03 11.17 -9.21
N HIS A 76 0.35 10.07 -9.88
CA HIS A 76 1.36 9.99 -10.93
C HIS A 76 0.74 9.45 -12.21
N LYS A 77 1.49 9.56 -13.31
CA LYS A 77 1.14 8.87 -14.56
C LYS A 77 0.90 7.38 -14.25
N PRO A 78 -0.15 6.76 -14.80
CA PRO A 78 -0.38 5.33 -14.62
C PRO A 78 0.85 4.50 -15.01
N LEU A 79 0.99 3.34 -14.38
CA LEU A 79 1.99 2.35 -14.78
C LEU A 79 1.81 1.98 -16.26
N PRO A 80 2.89 1.62 -17.00
CA PRO A 80 2.77 1.13 -18.37
C PRO A 80 1.75 -0.01 -18.47
N GLY A 81 0.80 0.09 -19.40
CA GLY A 81 -0.27 -0.91 -19.57
C GLY A 81 -1.51 -0.68 -18.69
N HIS A 82 -1.50 0.29 -17.78
CA HIS A 82 -2.63 0.63 -16.93
C HIS A 82 -3.28 1.95 -17.34
N SER A 83 -4.61 2.04 -17.22
CA SER A 83 -5.39 3.24 -17.56
C SER A 83 -5.46 4.26 -16.43
N GLY A 84 -5.19 3.85 -15.19
CA GLY A 84 -5.43 4.66 -14.00
C GLY A 84 -5.35 3.86 -12.72
N PRO A 85 -5.83 4.43 -11.61
CA PRO A 85 -5.90 3.74 -10.33
C PRO A 85 -7.02 2.69 -10.26
N TYR A 86 -6.88 1.79 -9.29
CA TYR A 86 -7.76 0.64 -9.09
C TYR A 86 -8.36 0.65 -7.69
N ARG A 87 -9.64 0.26 -7.62
CA ARG A 87 -10.23 -0.29 -6.40
C ARG A 87 -9.76 -1.72 -6.24
N ALA A 88 -9.61 -2.15 -4.99
CA ALA A 88 -9.09 -3.48 -4.74
C ALA A 88 -9.75 -4.23 -3.58
N ARG A 89 -9.61 -5.55 -3.64
CA ARG A 89 -9.80 -6.48 -2.54
C ARG A 89 -8.67 -7.49 -2.60
N TRP A 90 -8.15 -7.94 -1.46
CA TRP A 90 -7.17 -9.01 -1.43
C TRP A 90 -7.64 -10.09 -0.47
N HIS A 91 -7.97 -11.27 -0.99
CA HIS A 91 -8.70 -12.31 -0.27
C HIS A 91 -9.96 -11.73 0.40
N ARG A 92 -10.04 -11.87 1.73
CA ARG A 92 -11.16 -11.38 2.54
C ARG A 92 -10.91 -9.98 3.12
N HIS A 93 -9.93 -9.24 2.59
CA HIS A 93 -9.60 -7.90 3.03
C HIS A 93 -10.06 -6.86 2.03
N GLY A 94 -10.89 -5.91 2.50
CA GLY A 94 -11.13 -4.69 1.74
C GLY A 94 -9.85 -3.86 1.65
N HIS A 95 -9.75 -2.99 0.65
CA HIS A 95 -8.63 -2.08 0.49
C HIS A 95 -9.01 -0.64 0.84
N LEU A 96 -8.07 0.09 1.45
CA LEU A 96 -8.15 1.53 1.65
C LEU A 96 -6.84 2.18 1.19
N ASP A 97 -6.92 3.06 0.20
CA ASP A 97 -5.81 3.95 -0.13
C ASP A 97 -5.84 5.20 0.77
N ALA A 98 -5.04 5.19 1.84
CA ALA A 98 -4.99 6.30 2.79
C ALA A 98 -4.48 7.60 2.15
N TYR A 99 -3.71 7.53 1.06
CA TYR A 99 -3.28 8.74 0.35
C TYR A 99 -4.48 9.52 -0.20
N GLN A 100 -5.48 8.83 -0.77
CA GLN A 100 -6.68 9.47 -1.31
C GLN A 100 -7.48 10.17 -0.21
N LEU A 101 -7.61 9.52 0.94
CA LEU A 101 -8.30 10.06 2.11
C LEU A 101 -7.69 11.37 2.61
N TYR A 102 -6.36 11.44 2.68
CA TYR A 102 -5.66 12.64 3.13
C TYR A 102 -5.56 13.72 2.06
N ARG A 103 -5.44 13.34 0.78
CA ARG A 103 -5.42 14.30 -0.33
C ARG A 103 -6.74 15.06 -0.45
N ALA A 104 -7.87 14.36 -0.34
CA ALA A 104 -9.20 14.95 -0.49
C ALA A 104 -9.56 15.94 0.63
N ASP A 105 -8.90 15.84 1.78
CA ASP A 105 -9.17 16.68 2.96
C ASP A 105 -7.97 17.57 3.29
N VAL A 106 -6.97 17.01 3.99
CA VAL A 106 -5.80 17.73 4.50
C VAL A 106 -4.99 18.39 3.38
N GLY A 107 -4.78 17.70 2.26
CA GLY A 107 -4.04 18.24 1.12
C GLY A 107 -4.74 19.44 0.47
N ALA A 108 -6.05 19.34 0.28
CA ALA A 108 -6.86 20.40 -0.29
C ALA A 108 -6.97 21.63 0.63
N ILE A 109 -7.06 21.41 1.95
CA ILE A 109 -7.30 22.47 2.93
C ILE A 109 -6.01 23.15 3.38
N LEU A 110 -4.94 22.40 3.64
CA LEU A 110 -3.70 22.93 4.24
C LEU A 110 -2.58 23.20 3.23
N GLY A 111 -2.76 22.85 1.95
CA GLY A 111 -1.71 23.01 0.93
C GLY A 111 -0.46 22.15 1.20
N LEU A 112 -0.57 21.12 2.05
CA LEU A 112 0.55 20.27 2.42
C LEU A 112 0.82 19.20 1.34
N PRO A 113 2.10 18.90 1.04
CA PRO A 113 2.44 17.74 0.24
C PRO A 113 1.96 16.47 0.95
N CYS A 114 0.92 15.81 0.42
CA CYS A 114 0.35 14.57 0.96
C CYS A 114 1.27 13.35 0.75
N GLY A 115 2.58 13.53 0.84
CA GLY A 115 3.51 12.42 0.95
C GLY A 115 3.44 11.79 2.34
N LEU A 116 3.72 10.49 2.42
CA LEU A 116 3.71 9.76 3.69
C LEU A 116 4.59 10.41 4.75
N LYS A 117 5.84 10.75 4.41
CA LYS A 117 6.81 11.31 5.36
C LYS A 117 6.44 12.73 5.83
N PRO A 118 6.18 13.72 4.95
CA PRO A 118 5.79 15.06 5.41
C PRO A 118 4.55 15.05 6.31
N LEU A 119 3.52 14.28 5.93
CA LEU A 119 2.31 14.19 6.72
C LEU A 119 2.54 13.48 8.06
N SER A 120 3.30 12.38 8.07
CA SER A 120 3.67 11.68 9.31
C SER A 120 4.39 12.61 10.29
N ARG A 121 5.34 13.43 9.82
CA ARG A 121 6.02 14.44 10.65
C ARG A 121 5.04 15.48 11.18
N TYR A 122 4.14 15.97 10.33
CA TYR A 122 3.14 16.97 10.71
C TYR A 122 2.26 16.50 11.89
N VAL A 123 1.92 15.21 11.93
CA VAL A 123 1.12 14.61 13.01
C VAL A 123 1.98 13.97 14.13
N GLY A 124 3.27 14.30 14.20
CA GLY A 124 4.17 13.89 15.27
C GLY A 124 4.54 12.40 15.29
N LEU A 125 4.48 11.69 14.16
CA LEU A 125 4.94 10.30 14.07
C LEU A 125 6.45 10.22 13.83
N PRO A 126 7.15 9.22 14.42
CA PRO A 126 8.57 9.02 14.19
C PRO A 126 8.81 8.51 12.76
N VAL A 127 9.53 9.29 11.97
CA VAL A 127 9.84 8.99 10.57
C VAL A 127 11.28 8.48 10.45
N VAL A 128 11.44 7.32 9.82
CA VAL A 128 12.75 6.88 9.29
C VAL A 128 12.91 7.48 7.89
N GLU A 129 13.96 8.25 7.66
CA GLU A 129 14.26 8.87 6.37
C GLU A 129 15.51 8.29 5.75
N VAL A 130 15.45 8.11 4.43
CA VAL A 130 16.55 7.63 3.62
C VAL A 130 16.71 8.57 2.44
N ASP A 131 17.95 8.76 2.01
CA ASP A 131 18.24 9.46 0.78
C ASP A 131 17.80 8.57 -0.39
N ARG A 132 16.83 9.05 -1.18
CA ARG A 132 16.23 8.30 -2.29
C ARG A 132 17.25 7.96 -3.38
N GLU A 133 18.27 8.80 -3.55
CA GLU A 133 19.33 8.57 -4.55
C GLU A 133 20.28 7.46 -4.10
N ARG A 134 20.34 7.19 -2.79
CA ARG A 134 21.26 6.24 -2.16
C ARG A 134 20.57 5.03 -1.54
N ILE A 135 19.29 4.79 -1.87
CA ILE A 135 18.56 3.57 -1.44
C ILE A 135 19.32 2.30 -1.85
N HIS A 136 20.02 2.34 -2.98
CA HIS A 136 20.83 1.21 -3.47
C HIS A 136 22.10 0.95 -2.65
N GLU A 137 22.50 1.89 -1.79
CA GLU A 137 23.67 1.79 -0.91
C GLU A 137 23.31 1.33 0.50
N MET A 138 22.01 1.23 0.82
CA MET A 138 21.54 0.82 2.13
C MET A 138 21.93 -0.64 2.43
N SER A 139 22.29 -0.91 3.67
CA SER A 139 22.37 -2.27 4.18
C SER A 139 20.98 -2.94 4.16
N VAL A 140 20.97 -4.27 4.18
CA VAL A 140 19.74 -5.06 4.27
C VAL A 140 18.94 -4.63 5.52
N GLU A 141 19.62 -4.44 6.65
CA GLU A 141 19.02 -4.06 7.92
C GLU A 141 18.37 -2.67 7.85
N GLU A 142 19.05 -1.69 7.26
CA GLU A 142 18.49 -0.34 7.06
C GLU A 142 17.28 -0.39 6.14
N GLN A 143 17.34 -1.18 5.06
CA GLN A 143 16.23 -1.32 4.13
C GLN A 143 15.02 -1.94 4.82
N ARG A 144 15.22 -3.02 5.59
CA ARG A 144 14.17 -3.68 6.38
C ARG A 144 13.53 -2.71 7.38
N ALA A 145 14.34 -1.93 8.11
CA ALA A 145 13.85 -0.94 9.06
C ALA A 145 13.05 0.18 8.37
N TYR A 146 13.49 0.61 7.19
CA TYR A 146 12.82 1.63 6.39
C TYR A 146 11.44 1.17 5.90
N VAL A 147 11.35 0.00 5.25
CA VAL A 147 10.07 -0.51 4.73
C VAL A 147 9.07 -0.81 5.85
N ALA A 148 9.57 -1.35 6.97
CA ALA A 148 8.76 -1.56 8.17
C ALA A 148 8.22 -0.24 8.74
N SER A 149 9.05 0.81 8.76
CA SER A 149 8.61 2.15 9.17
C SER A 149 7.50 2.67 8.27
N ASP A 150 7.58 2.49 6.95
CA ASP A 150 6.53 2.96 6.02
C ASP A 150 5.20 2.23 6.24
N ALA A 151 5.25 0.92 6.45
CA ALA A 151 4.05 0.13 6.78
C ALA A 151 3.39 0.61 8.08
N ARG A 152 4.18 0.84 9.14
CA ARG A 152 3.67 1.35 10.43
C ARG A 152 3.06 2.74 10.29
N LEU A 153 3.73 3.66 9.58
CA LEU A 153 3.24 5.02 9.38
C LEU A 153 1.91 5.03 8.61
N THR A 154 1.83 4.23 7.54
CA THR A 154 0.62 4.10 6.73
C THR A 154 -0.56 3.64 7.57
N ARG A 155 -0.39 2.57 8.36
CA ARG A 155 -1.41 2.08 9.29
C ARG A 155 -1.79 3.14 10.33
N ALA A 156 -0.81 3.78 10.96
CA ALA A 156 -1.05 4.77 12.02
C ALA A 156 -1.83 5.99 11.50
N LEU A 157 -1.55 6.45 10.29
CA LEU A 157 -2.30 7.55 9.67
C LEU A 157 -3.74 7.14 9.36
N ALA A 158 -3.98 5.98 8.77
CA ALA A 158 -5.34 5.52 8.50
C ALA A 158 -6.16 5.36 9.80
N GLN A 159 -5.57 4.83 10.88
CA GLN A 159 -6.24 4.70 12.17
C GLN A 159 -6.63 6.04 12.82
N ARG A 160 -5.94 7.14 12.46
CA ARG A 160 -6.25 8.49 12.95
C ARG A 160 -7.41 9.15 12.20
N ARG A 161 -7.98 8.49 11.19
CA ARG A 161 -9.05 9.05 10.37
C ARG A 161 -10.40 8.42 10.72
N PRO A 162 -11.34 9.18 11.31
CA PRO A 162 -12.67 8.67 11.64
C PRO A 162 -13.43 8.15 10.42
N THR A 163 -13.16 8.71 9.23
CA THR A 163 -13.81 8.36 7.98
C THR A 163 -13.15 7.20 7.22
N ALA A 164 -12.09 6.58 7.77
CA ALA A 164 -11.32 5.55 7.08
C ALA A 164 -12.18 4.36 6.61
N LEU A 165 -13.06 3.85 7.48
CA LEU A 165 -13.90 2.70 7.14
C LEU A 165 -14.91 3.00 6.02
N ALA A 166 -15.41 4.23 5.96
CA ALA A 166 -16.32 4.67 4.90
C ALA A 166 -15.61 4.84 3.54
N ALA A 167 -14.27 4.91 3.54
CA ALA A 167 -13.45 5.05 2.34
C ALA A 167 -12.88 3.70 1.85
N VAL A 168 -13.24 2.58 2.48
CA VAL A 168 -12.86 1.25 2.01
C VAL A 168 -13.51 0.98 0.66
N ASP A 169 -12.71 0.47 -0.27
CA ASP A 169 -13.14 0.15 -1.62
C ASP A 169 -14.35 -0.79 -1.63
N GLN A 170 -15.33 -0.43 -2.44
CA GLN A 170 -16.49 -1.26 -2.73
C GLN A 170 -16.29 -1.89 -4.10
N LEU A 171 -16.14 -3.19 -4.12
CA LEU A 171 -16.16 -3.98 -5.36
C LEU A 171 -17.57 -4.55 -5.49
N ALA A 172 -18.12 -4.53 -6.70
CA ALA A 172 -19.36 -5.25 -6.95
C ALA A 172 -19.10 -6.73 -6.65
N ASP A 173 -19.98 -7.37 -5.88
CA ASP A 173 -19.90 -8.81 -5.70
C ASP A 173 -19.98 -9.46 -7.07
N SER A 174 -18.98 -10.27 -7.41
CA SER A 174 -19.03 -11.16 -8.56
C SER A 174 -20.27 -12.02 -8.39
N ILE A 175 -21.30 -11.77 -9.21
CA ILE A 175 -22.46 -12.66 -9.28
C ILE A 175 -21.89 -14.00 -9.75
N GLY A 176 -21.82 -14.96 -8.82
CA GLY A 176 -21.40 -16.33 -9.11
C GLY A 176 -22.36 -17.04 -10.04
#